data_AF-L0JWS4-F1
#
_entry.id   AF-L0JWS4-F1
#
_cell.length_a   1.000
_cell.length_b   1.000
_cell.length_c   1.000
_cell.angle_alpha   90.00
_cell.angle_beta   90.00
_cell.angle_gamma   90.00
#
_symmetry.space_group_name_H-M   'P 1'
#
loop_
_entity.id
_entity.type
_entity.pdbx_description
1 polymer ?
#
loop_
_entity_poly.entity_id
_entity_poly.type
_entity_poly.pdbx_seq_one_letter_code
_entity_poly.pdbx_strand_id
1 'polypeptide(L)'
;MYTGKVEKPCCLCDDPEIHRRIDFPPRLIQRLRHSEAVAWRDVVGEVSIHFCESDWEMVRELVLETGLSPLPRCNVARASFDLRADFEAFTGRTREKPDQQPIEERFWRESQRVLAGDTEYPPSDRKLVQAHVVTQALRELEAPVARPANSEPTRD
;
A
#
# COMPACT_ATOMS: atom_id res chain seq x y z
N MET A 1 2.11 10.61 23.17
CA MET A 1 2.28 10.66 21.70
C MET A 1 1.89 9.30 21.16
N TYR A 2 0.79 9.20 20.40
CA TYR A 2 0.36 7.94 19.78
C TYR A 2 1.18 7.72 18.51
N THR A 3 2.19 6.87 18.59
CA THR A 3 2.97 6.41 17.44
C THR A 3 2.16 5.32 16.73
N GLY A 4 1.20 5.73 15.89
CA GLY A 4 0.13 4.92 15.30
C GLY A 4 0.53 3.82 14.31
N LYS A 5 1.70 3.19 14.46
CA LYS A 5 2.03 1.96 13.73
C LYS A 5 2.79 1.03 14.66
N VAL A 6 2.09 0.02 15.18
CA VAL A 6 2.74 -1.10 15.87
C VAL A 6 3.33 -1.99 14.78
N GLU A 7 4.60 -2.33 14.90
CA GLU A 7 5.25 -3.31 14.03
C GLU A 7 4.43 -4.60 14.07
N LYS A 8 4.01 -5.05 12.88
CA LYS A 8 3.23 -6.28 12.70
C LYS A 8 4.18 -7.38 12.25
N PRO A 9 3.90 -8.66 12.59
CA PRO A 9 4.69 -9.77 12.07
C PRO A 9 4.57 -9.86 10.54
N CYS A 10 5.41 -10.70 9.93
CA CYS A 10 5.48 -10.88 8.48
C CYS A 10 4.09 -11.16 7.91
N CYS A 11 3.71 -10.46 6.82
CA CYS A 11 2.37 -10.60 6.25
C CYS A 11 2.09 -11.99 5.65
N LEU A 12 3.14 -12.77 5.35
CA LEU A 12 3.07 -14.07 4.67
C LEU A 12 3.15 -15.25 5.64
N CYS A 13 4.07 -15.22 6.60
CA CYS A 13 4.37 -16.36 7.47
C CYS A 13 4.18 -16.12 8.98
N ASP A 14 3.75 -14.92 9.39
CA ASP A 14 3.56 -14.52 10.79
C ASP A 14 4.83 -14.48 11.67
N ASP A 15 6.02 -14.50 11.06
CA ASP A 15 7.29 -14.32 11.77
C ASP A 15 7.35 -12.93 12.45
N PRO A 16 7.60 -12.87 13.77
CA PRO A 16 7.73 -11.60 14.49
C PRO A 16 8.99 -10.80 14.13
N GLU A 17 10.03 -11.41 13.55
CA GLU A 17 11.27 -10.75 13.17
C GLU A 17 11.14 -10.10 11.78
N ILE A 18 11.04 -8.77 11.78
CA ILE A 18 10.84 -8.00 10.55
C ILE A 18 12.16 -7.48 10.00
N HIS A 19 12.35 -7.68 8.70
CA HIS A 19 13.49 -7.19 7.96
C HIS A 19 13.15 -5.95 7.11
N ARG A 20 11.97 -5.92 6.49
CA ARG A 20 11.56 -4.85 5.56
C ARG A 20 10.09 -4.50 5.69
N ARG A 21 9.79 -3.25 5.30
CA ARG A 21 8.44 -2.69 5.21
C ARG A 21 8.23 -2.03 3.86
N ILE A 22 7.03 -2.20 3.30
CA ILE A 22 6.55 -1.38 2.19
C ILE A 22 5.26 -0.67 2.59
N ASP A 23 5.08 0.53 2.05
CA ASP A 23 3.95 1.41 2.34
C ASP A 23 3.14 1.66 1.07
N PHE A 24 1.83 1.80 1.20
CA PHE A 24 0.91 2.04 0.07
C PHE A 24 -0.37 2.79 0.48
N PRO A 25 -1.10 3.38 -0.49
CA PRO A 25 -2.33 4.10 -0.16
C PRO A 25 -3.46 3.14 0.24
N PRO A 26 -4.42 3.56 1.08
CA PRO A 26 -5.44 2.67 1.64
C PRO A 26 -6.26 1.85 0.65
N ARG A 27 -6.50 2.37 -0.56
CA ARG A 27 -7.22 1.66 -1.62
C ARG A 27 -6.67 0.25 -1.88
N LEU A 28 -5.35 0.05 -1.74
CA LEU A 28 -4.67 -1.22 -1.97
C LEU A 28 -5.04 -2.32 -0.97
N ILE A 29 -5.67 -1.99 0.16
CA ILE A 29 -6.24 -2.99 1.08
C ILE A 29 -7.17 -3.95 0.33
N GLN A 30 -7.89 -3.49 -0.68
CA GLN A 30 -8.79 -4.31 -1.50
C GLN A 30 -8.08 -5.45 -2.28
N ARG A 31 -6.73 -5.47 -2.33
CA ARG A 31 -5.94 -6.53 -2.93
C ARG A 31 -5.31 -7.47 -1.91
N LEU A 32 -5.44 -7.17 -0.61
CA LEU A 32 -4.98 -8.04 0.46
C LEU A 32 -5.94 -9.21 0.64
N ARG A 33 -5.42 -10.33 1.15
CA ARG A 33 -6.22 -11.48 1.55
C ARG A 33 -7.10 -11.10 2.75
N HIS A 34 -8.36 -11.54 2.73
CA HIS A 34 -9.35 -11.32 3.80
C HIS A 34 -9.72 -9.84 4.03
N SER A 35 -9.64 -9.00 2.99
CA SER A 35 -9.86 -7.56 3.10
C SER A 35 -11.33 -7.12 3.20
N GLU A 36 -12.28 -8.04 3.08
CA GLU A 36 -13.71 -7.72 2.86
C GLU A 36 -14.32 -6.92 4.02
N ALA A 37 -13.81 -7.11 5.24
CA ALA A 37 -14.27 -6.42 6.44
C ALA A 37 -13.64 -5.02 6.65
N VAL A 38 -12.66 -4.63 5.83
CA VAL A 38 -11.92 -3.37 6.04
C VAL A 38 -12.45 -2.25 5.16
N ALA A 39 -13.06 -1.26 5.80
CA ALA A 39 -13.51 -0.03 5.15
C ALA A 39 -12.31 0.87 4.79
N TRP A 40 -11.61 0.56 3.70
CA TRP A 40 -10.38 1.27 3.31
C TRP A 40 -10.52 2.79 3.19
N ARG A 41 -11.73 3.30 2.89
CA ARG A 41 -12.00 4.74 2.82
C ARG A 41 -11.97 5.43 4.18
N ASP A 42 -12.14 4.68 5.26
CA ASP A 42 -12.07 5.16 6.65
C ASP A 42 -10.66 5.02 7.26
N VAL A 43 -9.69 4.50 6.50
CA VAL A 43 -8.30 4.43 6.94
C VAL A 43 -7.68 5.83 6.90
N VAL A 44 -6.97 6.17 7.97
CA VAL A 44 -6.24 7.44 8.11
C VAL A 44 -4.77 7.21 7.78
N GLY A 45 -4.26 7.96 6.81
CA GLY A 45 -2.86 7.87 6.40
C GLY A 45 -2.58 6.70 5.46
N GLU A 46 -1.39 6.11 5.55
CA GLU A 46 -0.92 5.05 4.67
C GLU A 46 -0.93 3.68 5.37
N VAL A 47 -1.04 2.64 4.56
CA VAL A 47 -1.02 1.24 5.02
C VAL A 47 0.38 0.69 4.87
N SER A 48 0.82 -0.08 5.86
CA SER A 48 2.13 -0.73 5.86
C SER A 48 1.99 -2.24 5.97
N ILE A 49 2.81 -2.98 5.24
CA ILE A 49 3.02 -4.42 5.45
C ILE A 49 4.50 -4.70 5.67
N HIS A 50 4.78 -5.77 6.42
CA HIS A 50 6.11 -6.13 6.90
C HIS A 50 6.48 -7.52 6.40
N PHE A 51 7.78 -7.75 6.20
CA PHE A 51 8.34 -9.00 5.73
C PHE A 51 9.56 -9.37 6.58
N CYS A 52 9.68 -10.65 6.97
CA CYS A 52 10.93 -11.20 7.49
C CYS A 52 11.96 -11.31 6.36
N GLU A 53 13.20 -11.63 6.70
CA GLU A 53 14.31 -11.67 5.72
C GLU A 53 14.06 -12.68 4.59
N SER A 54 13.68 -13.92 4.94
CA SER A 54 13.45 -14.98 3.95
C SER A 54 12.30 -14.67 3.00
N ASP A 55 11.16 -14.19 3.52
CA ASP A 55 10.03 -13.80 2.68
C ASP A 55 10.34 -12.54 1.86
N TRP A 56 11.17 -11.64 2.37
CA TRP A 56 11.57 -10.44 1.62
C TRP A 56 12.37 -10.79 0.36
N GLU A 57 13.30 -11.75 0.44
CA GLU A 57 14.06 -12.22 -0.72
C GLU A 57 13.13 -12.77 -1.80
N MET A 58 12.19 -13.63 -1.39
CA MET A 58 11.18 -14.19 -2.29
C MET A 58 10.28 -13.11 -2.91
N VAL A 59 9.83 -12.13 -2.11
CA VAL A 59 9.00 -11.02 -2.58
C VAL A 59 9.76 -10.14 -3.56
N ARG A 60 11.04 -9.88 -3.32
CA ARG A 60 11.89 -9.12 -4.23
C ARG A 60 11.96 -9.82 -5.59
N GLU A 61 12.27 -11.10 -5.63
CA GLU A 61 12.36 -11.88 -6.87
C GLU A 61 11.00 -11.91 -7.59
N LEU A 62 9.93 -12.23 -6.85
CA LEU A 62 8.57 -12.26 -7.38
C LEU A 62 8.19 -10.93 -8.06
N VAL A 63 8.46 -9.80 -7.40
CA VAL A 63 8.03 -8.49 -7.90
C VAL A 63 8.96 -7.98 -9.00
N LEU A 64 10.27 -8.07 -8.81
CA LEU A 64 11.24 -7.45 -9.73
C LEU A 64 11.53 -8.30 -10.97
N GLU A 65 11.48 -9.64 -10.84
CA GLU A 65 11.78 -10.53 -11.96
C GLU A 65 10.52 -10.99 -12.70
N THR A 66 9.43 -11.25 -11.97
CA THR A 66 8.19 -11.78 -12.58
C THR A 66 7.07 -10.74 -12.71
N GLY A 67 7.19 -9.58 -12.05
CA GLY A 67 6.17 -8.54 -12.09
C GLY A 67 4.87 -8.91 -11.39
N LEU A 68 4.89 -9.88 -10.47
CA LEU A 68 3.72 -10.34 -9.74
C LEU A 68 3.60 -9.67 -8.37
N SER A 69 2.37 -9.32 -7.98
CA SER A 69 2.10 -8.67 -6.70
C SER A 69 2.03 -9.67 -5.53
N PRO A 70 2.63 -9.37 -4.36
CA PRO A 70 2.51 -10.19 -3.16
C PRO A 70 1.19 -9.95 -2.42
N LEU A 71 0.46 -8.87 -2.72
CA LEU A 71 -0.73 -8.44 -1.97
C LEU A 71 -1.80 -9.54 -1.81
N PRO A 72 -2.15 -10.33 -2.85
CA PRO A 72 -3.18 -11.37 -2.71
C PRO A 72 -2.84 -12.49 -1.74
N ARG A 73 -1.57 -12.60 -1.31
CA ARG A 73 -1.13 -13.56 -0.30
C ARG A 73 -1.06 -12.98 1.10
N CYS A 74 -0.74 -11.69 1.24
CA CYS A 74 -0.68 -11.02 2.54
C CYS A 74 -2.06 -10.92 3.20
N ASN A 75 -2.17 -11.40 4.44
CA ASN A 75 -3.38 -11.25 5.24
C ASN A 75 -3.54 -9.80 5.73
N VAL A 76 -4.71 -9.19 5.50
CA VAL A 76 -5.01 -7.82 5.93
C VAL A 76 -4.84 -7.62 7.45
N ALA A 77 -5.05 -8.67 8.26
CA ALA A 77 -4.85 -8.60 9.72
C ALA A 77 -3.39 -8.33 10.13
N ARG A 78 -2.43 -8.53 9.20
CA ARG A 78 -1.01 -8.23 9.38
C ARG A 78 -0.60 -6.88 8.78
N ALA A 79 -1.52 -6.18 8.11
CA ALA A 79 -1.27 -4.81 7.72
C ALA A 79 -1.40 -3.88 8.94
N SER A 80 -0.56 -2.85 8.97
CA SER A 80 -0.62 -1.76 9.95
C SER A 80 -1.28 -0.55 9.32
N PHE A 81 -2.41 -0.13 9.89
CA PHE A 81 -3.16 1.05 9.49
C PHE A 81 -4.04 1.51 10.67
N ASP A 82 -4.40 2.80 10.69
CA ASP A 82 -5.32 3.36 11.68
C ASP A 82 -6.71 3.56 11.04
N LEU A 83 -7.76 3.09 11.71
CA LEU A 83 -9.14 3.39 11.31
C LEU A 83 -9.61 4.68 11.97
N ARG A 84 -10.38 5.48 11.24
CA ARG A 84 -11.04 6.68 11.77
C ARG A 84 -11.89 6.35 13.00
N ALA A 85 -12.66 5.27 12.96
CA ALA A 85 -13.51 4.85 14.08
C ALA A 85 -12.71 4.57 15.37
N ASP A 86 -11.53 3.96 15.26
CA ASP A 86 -10.67 3.69 16.42
C ASP A 86 -10.14 5.00 17.03
N PHE A 87 -9.77 5.95 16.17
CA PHE A 87 -9.38 7.29 16.61
C PHE A 87 -10.54 8.03 17.31
N GLU A 88 -11.74 7.98 16.74
CA GLU A 88 -12.93 8.63 17.29
C GLU A 88 -13.32 8.01 18.63
N ALA A 89 -13.29 6.68 18.75
CA ALA A 89 -13.55 5.95 19.98
C ALA A 89 -12.53 6.30 21.08
N PHE A 90 -11.25 6.43 20.73
CA PHE A 90 -10.20 6.77 21.69
C PHE A 90 -10.22 8.24 22.12
N THR A 91 -10.53 9.17 21.21
CA THR A 91 -10.41 10.62 21.46
C THR A 91 -11.73 11.31 21.79
N GLY A 92 -12.87 10.66 21.55
CA GLY A 92 -14.21 11.24 21.70
C GLY A 92 -14.51 12.36 20.70
N ARG A 93 -13.73 12.49 19.62
CA ARG A 93 -13.87 13.55 18.61
C ARG A 93 -14.17 12.94 17.25
N THR A 94 -15.25 13.38 16.61
CA THR A 94 -15.59 13.01 15.23
C THR A 94 -14.59 13.62 14.25
N ARG A 95 -14.16 12.84 13.27
CA ARG A 95 -13.35 13.30 12.13
C ARG A 95 -14.16 13.24 10.84
N GLU A 96 -13.85 14.15 9.94
CA GLU A 96 -14.34 14.06 8.57
C GLU A 96 -13.80 12.80 7.91
N LYS A 97 -14.57 12.28 6.94
CA LYS A 97 -14.14 11.14 6.15
C LYS A 97 -12.85 11.51 5.40
N PRO A 98 -11.78 10.69 5.47
CA PRO A 98 -10.52 11.02 4.82
C PRO A 98 -10.68 11.09 3.30
N ASP A 99 -10.16 12.16 2.71
CA ASP A 99 -9.90 12.21 1.27
C ASP A 99 -8.63 11.39 0.96
N GLN A 100 -8.80 10.35 0.16
CA GLN A 100 -7.73 9.41 -0.20
C GLN A 100 -6.96 9.87 -1.44
N GLN A 101 -7.48 10.84 -2.18
CA GLN A 101 -6.87 11.29 -3.44
C GLN A 101 -5.45 11.85 -3.25
N PRO A 102 -5.15 12.71 -2.26
CA PRO A 102 -3.80 13.27 -2.10
C PRO A 102 -2.73 12.20 -1.80
N ILE A 103 -3.07 11.18 -1.01
CA ILE A 103 -2.14 10.09 -0.69
C ILE A 103 -1.97 9.14 -1.88
N GLU A 104 -3.04 8.85 -2.62
CA GLU A 104 -2.96 8.09 -3.88
C GLU A 104 -2.06 8.81 -4.90
N GLU A 105 -2.22 10.12 -5.09
CA GLU A 105 -1.41 10.93 -5.99
C GLU A 105 0.07 10.94 -5.59
N ARG A 106 0.35 11.09 -4.30
CA ARG A 106 1.71 11.05 -3.76
C ARG A 106 2.39 9.72 -4.06
N PHE A 107 1.74 8.60 -3.72
CA PHE A 107 2.30 7.28 -3.95
C PHE A 107 2.43 6.96 -5.44
N TRP A 108 1.46 7.37 -6.26
CA TRP A 108 1.52 7.21 -7.71
C TRP A 108 2.72 7.96 -8.31
N ARG A 109 2.85 9.27 -8.03
CA ARG A 109 3.94 10.11 -8.54
C ARG A 109 5.31 9.57 -8.12
N GLU A 110 5.47 9.22 -6.84
CA GLU A 110 6.73 8.66 -6.35
C GLU A 110 7.06 7.33 -7.03
N SER A 111 6.05 6.47 -7.24
CA SER A 111 6.26 5.18 -7.90
C SER A 111 6.66 5.36 -9.36
N GLN A 112 6.00 6.26 -10.10
CA GLN A 112 6.37 6.56 -11.48
C GLN A 112 7.79 7.12 -11.58
N ARG A 113 8.16 8.02 -10.66
CA ARG A 113 9.51 8.60 -10.58
C ARG A 113 10.58 7.53 -10.35
N VAL A 114 10.35 6.63 -9.38
CA VAL A 114 11.25 5.51 -9.09
C VAL A 114 11.38 4.55 -10.28
N LEU A 115 10.27 4.18 -10.93
CA LEU A 115 10.28 3.26 -12.07
C LEU A 115 10.91 3.88 -13.33
N ALA A 116 10.84 5.20 -13.49
CA ALA A 116 11.51 5.93 -14.57
C ALA A 116 13.02 6.15 -14.31
N GLY A 117 13.52 5.81 -13.12
CA GLY A 117 14.90 6.10 -12.73
C GLY A 117 15.18 7.59 -12.48
N ASP A 118 14.14 8.41 -12.31
CA ASP A 118 14.24 9.85 -12.04
C ASP A 118 14.53 10.12 -10.55
N THR A 119 15.66 9.59 -10.11
CA THR A 119 16.13 9.63 -8.72
C THR A 119 17.60 10.02 -8.68
N GLU A 120 17.99 10.82 -7.68
CA GLU A 120 19.38 11.28 -7.50
C GLU A 120 20.40 10.13 -7.43
N TYR A 121 19.98 9.00 -6.85
CA TYR A 121 20.76 7.76 -6.76
C TYR A 121 19.91 6.58 -7.23
N PRO A 122 20.53 5.47 -7.68
CA PRO A 122 19.80 4.24 -7.98
C PRO A 122 18.86 3.84 -6.84
N PRO A 123 17.56 3.59 -7.12
CA PRO A 123 16.62 3.23 -6.09
C PRO A 123 16.97 1.86 -5.50
N SER A 124 16.78 1.70 -4.20
CA SER A 124 16.95 0.39 -3.55
C SER A 124 15.87 -0.59 -4.01
N ASP A 125 16.15 -1.89 -3.90
CA ASP A 125 15.18 -2.97 -4.16
C ASP A 125 13.85 -2.71 -3.44
N ARG A 126 13.89 -2.22 -2.20
CA ARG A 126 12.69 -1.88 -1.43
C ARG A 126 11.83 -0.82 -2.12
N LYS A 127 12.45 0.24 -2.64
CA LYS A 127 11.74 1.30 -3.36
C LYS A 127 11.17 0.79 -4.69
N LEU A 128 11.95 -0.03 -5.42
CA LEU A 128 11.50 -0.64 -6.67
C LEU A 128 10.31 -1.56 -6.44
N VAL A 129 10.39 -2.46 -5.47
CA VAL A 129 9.29 -3.37 -5.09
C VAL A 129 8.04 -2.57 -4.73
N GLN A 130 8.16 -1.56 -3.86
CA GLN A 130 7.02 -0.72 -3.48
C GLN A 130 6.41 -0.02 -4.71
N ALA A 131 7.25 0.53 -5.60
CA ALA A 131 6.79 1.24 -6.78
C ALA A 131 6.04 0.32 -7.77
N HIS A 132 6.55 -0.90 -7.98
CA HIS A 132 5.86 -1.92 -8.78
C HIS A 132 4.51 -2.32 -8.17
N VAL A 133 4.49 -2.65 -6.88
CA VAL A 133 3.27 -3.08 -6.17
C VAL A 133 2.20 -1.98 -6.19
N VAL A 134 2.58 -0.73 -5.89
CA VAL A 134 1.67 0.42 -5.92
C VAL A 134 1.12 0.65 -7.32
N THR A 135 2.00 0.70 -8.33
CA THR A 135 1.60 1.00 -9.71
C THR A 135 0.67 -0.07 -10.26
N GLN A 136 1.02 -1.35 -10.08
CA GLN A 136 0.20 -2.46 -10.55
C GLN A 136 -1.17 -2.46 -9.88
N ALA A 137 -1.22 -2.38 -8.54
CA ALA A 137 -2.48 -2.49 -7.83
C ALA A 137 -3.39 -1.27 -8.05
N LEU A 138 -2.85 -0.05 -8.19
CA LEU A 138 -3.67 1.12 -8.55
C LEU A 138 -4.26 0.99 -9.96
N ARG A 139 -3.53 0.38 -10.92
CA ARG A 139 -4.06 0.08 -12.26
C ARG A 139 -5.16 -0.99 -12.22
N GLU A 140 -4.92 -2.10 -11.52
CA GLU A 140 -5.90 -3.18 -11.36
C GLU A 140 -7.21 -2.70 -10.69
N LEU A 141 -7.10 -1.72 -9.78
CA LEU A 141 -8.25 -1.11 -9.11
C LEU A 141 -8.84 0.09 -9.86
N GLU A 142 -8.34 0.37 -11.07
CA GLU A 142 -8.73 1.49 -11.91
C GLU A 142 -8.77 2.83 -11.15
N ALA A 143 -7.80 3.04 -10.26
CA ALA A 143 -7.73 4.23 -9.43
C ALA A 143 -7.65 5.48 -10.31
N PRO A 144 -8.31 6.59 -9.94
CA PRO A 144 -8.33 7.81 -10.75
C PRO A 144 -6.93 8.29 -11.17
N VAL A 145 -5.95 8.20 -10.26
CA VAL A 145 -4.56 8.58 -10.50
C VAL A 145 -3.83 7.70 -11.53
N ALA A 146 -4.30 6.48 -11.75
CA ALA A 146 -3.71 5.51 -12.65
C ALA A 146 -4.40 5.46 -14.03
N ARG A 147 -5.51 6.19 -14.21
CA ARG A 147 -6.20 6.27 -15.50
C ARG A 147 -5.37 7.11 -16.48
N PRO A 148 -5.24 6.67 -17.75
CA PRO A 148 -4.61 7.49 -18.77
C PRO A 148 -5.42 8.78 -18.96
N ALA A 149 -4.74 9.92 -19.15
CA ALA A 149 -5.39 11.23 -19.32
C ALA A 149 -6.34 11.31 -20.54
N ASN A 150 -6.33 10.31 -21.42
CA ASN A 150 -7.08 10.28 -22.69
C ASN A 150 -8.17 9.20 -22.74
N SER A 151 -8.81 8.85 -21.63
CA SER A 151 -10.13 8.19 -21.71
C SER A 151 -11.20 9.28 -21.93
N GLU A 152 -11.38 9.69 -23.20
CA GLU A 152 -12.56 10.45 -23.61
C GLU A 152 -13.82 9.70 -23.16
N PRO A 153 -14.83 10.37 -22.60
CA PRO A 153 -16.09 9.72 -22.29
C PRO A 153 -16.73 9.29 -23.61
N THR A 154 -16.90 7.99 -23.82
CA THR A 154 -17.77 7.46 -24.85
C THR A 154 -19.16 8.06 -24.61
N ARG A 155 -19.54 9.05 -25.42
CA ARG A 155 -20.90 9.56 -25.47
C ARG A 155 -21.70 8.56 -26.31
N ASP A 156 -22.69 7.95 -25.68
CA ASP A 156 -23.80 7.27 -26.35
C ASP A 156 -24.52 8.21 -27.33
#